data_AF-A0A7S3E695-F1
#
_entry.id   AF-A0A7S3E695-F1
#
_cell.length_a   1.000
_cell.length_b   1.000
_cell.length_c   1.000
_cell.angle_alpha   90.00
_cell.angle_beta   90.00
_cell.angle_gamma   90.00
#
_symmetry.space_group_name_H-M   'P 1'
#
loop_
_entity.id
_entity.type
_entity.pdbx_description
1 polymer ?
#
loop_
_entity_poly.entity_id
_entity_poly.type
_entity_poly.pdbx_seq_one_letter_code
_entity_poly.pdbx_strand_id
1 'polypeptide(L)'
;FQETMGEVMDLITEHLSGWVQDIHDPIGLLLMIRINYFHRLVMQRRRLPCLDAYMDNVNMTLWPKLKLALDNQLQSLNNCQVSLIKHSPGRTSGGAGARFSVDAKLAKHVEGITKRFSDLLLSLVILNQDFNQGQLQHSMERLTATMEDLLLSLAKGIKQAAHQGGSKSGVSASASFLVNNYGSVVHTLSNGVDSFSSFNAQVREAANHSQRESQGGQGTSLDDYSKKLLEHFEDLYTSNVSLYVEEELLVHLSDMIAFVKKVEQELTLSSGETSEISVEEKDRARGILGHFRGSWQAAIQQLNKQVHGDYSSVSEATAKEVLKATLTQLLLYYTRFVEVIKQIAPELVKDSVTIPSIMYEIKKFR
;
A
#
# COMPACT_ATOMS: atom_id res chain seq x y z
N PHE A 1 35.37 28.85 -29.73
CA PHE A 1 34.03 28.38 -29.33
C PHE A 1 33.38 29.37 -28.37
N GLN A 2 33.95 29.64 -27.19
CA GLN A 2 33.40 30.64 -26.27
C GLN A 2 33.32 32.05 -26.89
N GLU A 3 34.36 32.49 -27.62
CA GLU A 3 34.34 33.79 -28.31
C GLU A 3 33.29 33.91 -29.42
N THR A 4 32.82 32.79 -29.99
CA THR A 4 31.92 32.78 -31.15
C THR A 4 30.49 32.39 -30.81
N MET A 5 30.31 31.54 -29.80
CA MET A 5 29.01 31.00 -29.38
C MET A 5 28.60 31.46 -27.99
N GLY A 6 29.46 32.17 -27.24
CA GLY A 6 29.19 32.60 -25.87
C GLY A 6 27.88 33.37 -25.75
N GLU A 7 27.71 34.43 -26.56
CA GLU A 7 26.49 35.26 -26.56
C GLU A 7 25.22 34.45 -26.89
N VAL A 8 25.32 33.47 -27.80
CA VAL A 8 24.20 32.60 -28.15
C VAL A 8 23.86 31.66 -26.99
N MET A 9 24.86 31.11 -26.32
CA MET A 9 24.67 30.23 -25.16
C MET A 9 24.12 30.99 -23.96
N ASP A 10 24.53 32.23 -23.77
CA ASP A 10 24.01 33.12 -22.72
C ASP A 10 22.54 33.44 -22.99
N LEU A 11 22.17 33.79 -24.23
CA LEU A 11 20.77 34.00 -24.63
C LEU A 11 19.90 32.75 -24.43
N ILE A 12 20.41 31.58 -24.79
CA ILE A 12 19.71 30.30 -24.58
C ILE A 12 19.52 30.05 -23.08
N THR A 13 20.53 30.32 -22.26
CA THR A 13 20.48 30.16 -20.81
C THR A 13 19.48 31.12 -20.18
N GLU A 14 19.46 32.37 -20.62
CA GLU A 14 18.50 33.38 -20.16
C GLU A 14 17.06 32.96 -20.50
N HIS A 15 16.81 32.58 -21.75
CA HIS A 15 15.50 32.07 -22.14
C HIS A 15 15.10 30.84 -21.32
N LEU A 16 15.99 29.84 -21.19
CA LEU A 16 15.73 28.66 -20.38
C LEU A 16 15.37 29.05 -18.94
N SER A 17 16.12 29.99 -18.34
CA SER A 17 15.85 30.46 -16.99
C SER A 17 14.47 31.12 -16.87
N GLY A 18 14.05 31.88 -17.89
CA GLY A 18 12.71 32.48 -17.98
C GLY A 18 11.61 31.41 -18.05
N TRP A 19 11.72 30.45 -18.97
CA TRP A 19 10.73 29.36 -19.11
C TRP A 19 10.63 28.50 -17.85
N VAL A 20 11.75 28.18 -17.23
CA VAL A 20 11.81 27.34 -16.02
C VAL A 20 11.20 28.05 -14.80
N GLN A 21 11.07 29.38 -14.81
CA GLN A 21 10.44 30.09 -13.69
C GLN A 21 8.97 29.73 -13.52
N ASP A 22 8.25 29.53 -14.62
CA ASP A 22 6.80 29.31 -14.65
C ASP A 22 6.40 27.82 -14.57
N ILE A 23 7.37 26.90 -14.63
CA ILE A 23 7.11 25.46 -14.60
C ILE A 23 6.98 24.98 -13.16
N HIS A 24 5.83 24.36 -12.85
CA HIS A 24 5.54 23.73 -11.56
C HIS A 24 5.43 22.21 -11.62
N ASP A 25 5.57 21.60 -12.80
CA ASP A 25 5.49 20.16 -12.98
C ASP A 25 6.82 19.46 -12.63
N PRO A 26 6.88 18.65 -11.55
CA PRO A 26 8.09 17.95 -11.17
C PRO A 26 8.53 16.91 -12.20
N ILE A 27 7.59 16.28 -12.94
CA ILE A 27 7.94 15.24 -13.92
C ILE A 27 8.61 15.89 -15.14
N GLY A 28 8.04 16.97 -15.68
CA GLY A 28 8.65 17.75 -16.76
C GLY A 28 10.06 18.24 -16.41
N LEU A 29 10.25 18.79 -15.21
CA LEU A 29 11.57 19.23 -14.73
C LEU A 29 12.57 18.06 -14.62
N LEU A 30 12.12 16.91 -14.09
CA LEU A 30 12.96 15.72 -14.01
C LEU A 30 13.33 15.16 -15.39
N LEU A 31 12.40 15.18 -16.35
CA LEU A 31 12.69 14.81 -17.74
C LEU A 31 13.75 15.71 -18.36
N MET A 32 13.66 17.03 -18.15
CA MET A 32 14.69 17.98 -18.61
C MET A 32 16.06 17.66 -18.00
N ILE A 33 16.12 17.37 -16.70
CA ILE A 33 17.36 16.96 -16.01
C ILE A 33 17.90 15.65 -16.61
N ARG A 34 17.04 14.67 -16.87
CA ARG A 34 17.43 13.38 -17.47
C ARG A 34 17.97 13.55 -18.89
N ILE A 35 17.32 14.36 -19.71
CA ILE A 35 17.80 14.69 -21.07
C ILE A 35 19.18 15.38 -20.99
N ASN A 36 19.32 16.36 -20.08
CA ASN A 36 20.60 17.04 -19.86
C ASN A 36 21.71 16.06 -19.44
N TYR A 37 21.39 15.11 -18.55
CA TYR A 37 22.31 14.05 -18.14
C TYR A 37 22.72 13.15 -19.30
N PHE A 38 21.78 12.71 -20.15
CA PHE A 38 22.11 11.91 -21.33
C PHE A 38 22.98 12.68 -22.33
N HIS A 39 22.69 13.97 -22.56
CA HIS A 39 23.55 14.83 -23.39
C HIS A 39 24.96 14.92 -22.82
N ARG A 40 25.11 15.08 -21.49
CA ARG A 40 26.41 15.09 -20.82
C ARG A 40 27.18 13.78 -21.08
N LEU A 41 26.54 12.63 -20.95
CA LEU A 41 27.17 11.34 -21.25
C LEU A 41 27.64 11.23 -22.71
N VAL A 42 26.84 11.72 -23.66
CA VAL A 42 27.22 11.76 -25.09
C VAL A 42 28.42 12.68 -25.32
N MET A 43 28.43 13.87 -24.72
CA MET A 43 29.53 14.82 -24.85
C MET A 43 30.83 14.29 -24.22
N GLN A 44 30.73 13.59 -23.09
CA GLN A 44 31.86 12.90 -22.46
C GLN A 44 32.44 11.81 -23.37
N ARG A 45 31.58 10.96 -23.97
CA ARG A 45 32.00 9.94 -24.93
C ARG A 45 32.68 10.56 -26.17
N ARG A 46 32.19 11.71 -26.62
CA ARG A 46 32.77 12.46 -27.75
C ARG A 46 33.97 13.32 -27.37
N ARG A 47 34.33 13.39 -26.08
CA ARG A 47 35.44 14.21 -25.52
C ARG A 47 35.30 15.70 -25.88
N LEU A 48 34.11 16.27 -25.70
CA LEU A 48 33.80 17.68 -25.96
C LEU A 48 33.63 18.47 -24.65
N PRO A 49 34.71 18.95 -24.00
CA PRO A 49 34.65 19.60 -22.69
C PRO A 49 34.11 21.04 -22.74
N CYS A 50 34.02 21.66 -23.91
CA CYS A 50 33.63 23.06 -24.05
C CYS A 50 32.18 23.37 -23.64
N LEU A 51 31.32 22.35 -23.56
CA LEU A 51 29.91 22.49 -23.17
C LEU A 51 29.66 22.08 -21.71
N ASP A 52 30.65 21.57 -20.99
CA ASP A 52 30.46 21.09 -19.61
C ASP A 52 29.95 22.20 -18.70
N ALA A 53 30.53 23.41 -18.79
CA ALA A 53 30.11 24.56 -18.02
C ALA A 53 28.65 24.97 -18.28
N TYR A 54 28.19 24.87 -19.53
CA TYR A 54 26.80 25.13 -19.88
C TYR A 54 25.87 24.06 -19.30
N MET A 55 26.20 22.78 -19.45
CA MET A 55 25.39 21.67 -18.92
C MET A 55 25.30 21.72 -17.39
N ASP A 56 26.37 22.15 -16.71
CA ASP A 56 26.38 22.38 -15.26
C ASP A 56 25.50 23.58 -14.88
N ASN A 57 25.50 24.68 -15.65
CA ASN A 57 24.60 25.81 -15.43
C ASN A 57 23.12 25.41 -15.58
N VAL A 58 22.80 24.63 -16.63
CA VAL A 58 21.45 24.06 -16.82
C VAL A 58 21.04 23.23 -15.61
N ASN A 59 21.93 22.39 -15.06
CA ASN A 59 21.65 21.62 -13.84
C ASN A 59 21.43 22.54 -12.63
N MET A 60 22.27 23.56 -12.43
CA MET A 60 22.13 24.51 -11.33
C MET A 60 20.84 25.33 -11.40
N THR A 61 20.23 25.46 -12.59
CA THR A 61 18.93 26.10 -12.78
C THR A 61 17.76 25.13 -12.51
N LEU A 62 17.85 23.89 -13.04
CA LEU A 62 16.75 22.93 -12.98
C LEU A 62 16.58 22.27 -11.60
N TRP A 63 17.67 21.91 -10.91
CA TRP A 63 17.60 21.17 -9.64
C TRP A 63 16.91 21.94 -8.51
N PRO A 64 17.24 23.23 -8.24
CA PRO A 64 16.53 24.00 -7.22
C PRO A 64 15.02 24.11 -7.51
N LYS A 65 14.66 24.18 -8.79
CA LYS A 65 13.27 24.26 -9.24
C LYS A 65 12.53 22.94 -9.08
N LEU A 66 13.16 21.81 -9.40
CA LEU A 66 12.60 20.48 -9.11
C LEU A 66 12.37 20.31 -7.60
N LYS A 67 13.35 20.71 -6.78
CA LYS A 67 13.21 20.65 -5.32
C LYS A 67 12.01 21.47 -4.84
N LEU A 68 11.88 22.71 -5.31
CA LEU A 68 10.74 23.56 -4.99
C LEU A 68 9.41 22.95 -5.43
N ALA A 69 9.35 22.37 -6.63
CA ALA A 69 8.15 21.71 -7.14
C ALA A 69 7.74 20.51 -6.27
N LEU A 70 8.69 19.68 -5.84
CA LEU A 70 8.43 18.56 -4.94
C LEU A 70 8.05 19.03 -3.52
N ASP A 71 8.71 20.08 -3.01
CA ASP A 71 8.35 20.69 -1.73
C ASP A 71 6.92 21.30 -1.77
N ASN A 72 6.48 21.82 -2.91
CA ASN A 72 5.09 22.26 -3.11
C ASN A 72 4.10 21.08 -3.06
N GLN A 73 4.46 19.91 -3.61
CA GLN A 73 3.63 18.70 -3.47
C GLN A 73 3.53 18.26 -2.01
N LEU A 74 4.64 18.30 -1.27
CA LEU A 74 4.66 18.06 0.18
C LEU A 74 3.75 19.02 0.94
N GLN A 75 3.81 20.32 0.62
CA GLN A 75 2.93 21.32 1.23
C GLN A 75 1.47 21.08 0.88
N SER A 76 1.16 20.66 -0.34
CA SER A 76 -0.19 20.31 -0.77
C SER A 76 -0.77 19.16 0.06
N LEU A 77 0.02 18.09 0.29
CA LEU A 77 -0.38 16.98 1.15
C LEU A 77 -0.60 17.41 2.61
N ASN A 78 0.31 18.22 3.16
CA ASN A 78 0.19 18.76 4.52
C ASN A 78 -1.03 19.69 4.67
N ASN A 79 -1.28 20.56 3.70
CA ASN A 79 -2.44 21.44 3.68
C ASN A 79 -3.74 20.65 3.56
N CYS A 80 -3.73 19.56 2.79
CA CYS A 80 -4.84 18.62 2.71
C CYS A 80 -5.08 17.96 4.07
N GLN A 81 -4.04 17.45 4.73
CA GLN A 81 -4.11 16.89 6.08
C GLN A 81 -4.76 17.88 7.05
N VAL A 82 -4.26 19.12 7.08
CA VAL A 82 -4.80 20.19 7.94
C VAL A 82 -6.26 20.49 7.60
N SER A 83 -6.59 20.61 6.32
CA SER A 83 -7.95 20.95 5.87
C SER A 83 -8.94 19.84 6.18
N LEU A 84 -8.59 18.58 5.94
CA LEU A 84 -9.45 17.43 6.20
C LEU A 84 -9.66 17.19 7.71
N ILE A 85 -8.63 17.43 8.51
CA ILE A 85 -8.69 17.26 9.98
C ILE A 85 -9.39 18.46 10.67
N LYS A 86 -9.27 19.67 10.13
CA LYS A 86 -9.88 20.89 10.69
C LYS A 86 -11.28 21.17 10.14
N HIS A 87 -11.58 20.84 8.89
CA HIS A 87 -12.87 21.10 8.24
C HIS A 87 -13.75 19.86 8.07
N SER A 88 -13.46 18.76 8.77
CA SER A 88 -14.48 17.70 8.92
C SER A 88 -15.77 18.35 9.47
N PRO A 89 -16.92 18.19 8.81
CA PRO A 89 -18.16 18.83 9.20
C PRO A 89 -18.53 18.38 10.63
N GLY A 90 -18.25 19.26 11.58
CA GLY A 90 -18.35 18.97 13.01
C GLY A 90 -17.34 19.73 13.86
N ARG A 91 -16.18 20.12 13.32
CA ARG A 91 -15.12 20.80 14.11
C ARG A 91 -15.24 22.33 14.06
N THR A 92 -16.27 22.87 14.69
CA THR A 92 -16.23 24.27 15.14
C THR A 92 -15.42 24.32 16.45
N SER A 93 -14.56 25.33 16.57
CA SER A 93 -13.78 25.59 17.76
C SER A 93 -14.70 25.80 18.98
N GLY A 94 -14.69 24.87 19.94
CA GLY A 94 -15.20 25.14 21.30
C GLY A 94 -16.21 24.16 21.90
N GLY A 95 -16.58 23.04 21.26
CA GLY A 95 -17.55 22.08 21.83
C GLY A 95 -17.01 20.64 21.90
N ALA A 96 -17.15 19.99 23.05
CA ALA A 96 -16.75 18.60 23.34
C ALA A 96 -17.59 17.52 22.60
N GLY A 97 -17.93 17.74 21.33
CA GLY A 97 -18.83 16.86 20.56
C GLY A 97 -18.71 16.94 19.04
N ALA A 98 -17.57 17.42 18.53
CA ALA A 98 -17.29 17.49 17.10
C ALA A 98 -16.99 16.10 16.50
N ARG A 99 -17.95 15.51 15.77
CA ARG A 99 -17.81 14.21 15.12
C ARG A 99 -16.92 14.32 13.88
N PHE A 100 -15.85 13.53 13.82
CA PHE A 100 -15.15 13.27 12.56
C PHE A 100 -15.96 12.22 11.80
N SER A 101 -16.60 12.56 10.69
CA SER A 101 -17.26 11.58 9.81
C SER A 101 -16.50 11.53 8.49
N VAL A 102 -16.15 10.32 8.04
CA VAL A 102 -15.68 10.13 6.66
C VAL A 102 -16.89 9.85 5.80
N ASP A 103 -17.43 10.91 5.23
CA ASP A 103 -18.48 10.79 4.21
C ASP A 103 -17.89 10.14 2.95
N ALA A 104 -18.73 9.47 2.16
CA ALA A 104 -18.31 8.82 0.90
C ALA A 104 -17.57 9.78 -0.05
N LYS A 105 -17.89 11.08 0.01
CA LYS A 105 -17.21 12.13 -0.74
C LYS A 105 -15.77 12.36 -0.28
N LEU A 106 -15.53 12.31 1.03
CA LEU A 106 -14.19 12.43 1.60
C LEU A 106 -13.35 11.21 1.27
N ALA A 107 -13.91 10.01 1.39
CA ALA A 107 -13.24 8.77 0.99
C ALA A 107 -12.77 8.81 -0.47
N LYS A 108 -13.67 9.19 -1.39
CA LYS A 108 -13.34 9.35 -2.81
C LYS A 108 -12.30 10.44 -3.09
N HIS A 109 -12.32 11.53 -2.31
CA HIS A 109 -11.33 12.59 -2.44
C HIS A 109 -9.93 12.11 -2.03
N VAL A 110 -9.83 11.39 -0.91
CA VAL A 110 -8.57 10.82 -0.43
C VAL A 110 -8.05 9.77 -1.40
N GLU A 111 -8.91 8.90 -1.92
CA GLU A 111 -8.55 7.94 -2.96
C GLU A 111 -7.95 8.63 -4.20
N GLY A 112 -8.55 9.73 -4.65
CA GLY A 112 -8.02 10.54 -5.75
C GLY A 112 -6.65 11.16 -5.45
N ILE A 113 -6.39 11.54 -4.20
CA ILE A 113 -5.08 12.03 -3.75
C ILE A 113 -4.06 10.88 -3.74
N THR A 114 -4.42 9.74 -3.17
CA THR A 114 -3.59 8.53 -3.13
C THR A 114 -3.22 8.07 -4.54
N LYS A 115 -4.17 8.12 -5.48
CA LYS A 115 -3.89 7.78 -6.88
C LYS A 115 -2.88 8.73 -7.52
N ARG A 116 -3.10 10.05 -7.40
CA ARG A 116 -2.14 11.07 -7.88
C ARG A 116 -0.75 10.92 -7.27
N PHE A 117 -0.70 10.64 -5.97
CA PHE A 117 0.55 10.36 -5.26
C PHE A 117 1.24 9.12 -5.84
N SER A 118 0.51 8.02 -6.03
CA SER A 118 1.07 6.77 -6.57
C SER A 118 1.57 6.91 -8.01
N ASP A 119 0.86 7.67 -8.86
CA ASP A 119 1.27 7.93 -10.25
C ASP A 119 2.53 8.81 -10.32
N LEU A 120 2.62 9.83 -9.45
CA LEU A 120 3.81 10.65 -9.32
C LEU A 120 4.99 9.83 -8.80
N LEU A 121 4.81 9.08 -7.72
CA LEU A 121 5.85 8.24 -7.11
C LEU A 121 6.38 7.22 -8.12
N LEU A 122 5.50 6.53 -8.84
CA LEU A 122 5.86 5.62 -9.92
C LEU A 122 6.72 6.30 -10.99
N SER A 123 6.32 7.49 -11.43
CA SER A 123 7.05 8.25 -12.44
C SER A 123 8.46 8.64 -11.96
N LEU A 124 8.59 9.06 -10.70
CA LEU A 124 9.89 9.40 -10.12
C LEU A 124 10.79 8.17 -9.97
N VAL A 125 10.23 7.03 -9.55
CA VAL A 125 10.91 5.73 -9.45
C VAL A 125 11.46 5.30 -10.81
N ILE A 126 10.60 5.26 -11.84
CA ILE A 126 10.98 4.87 -13.21
C ILE A 126 12.11 5.76 -13.73
N LEU A 127 12.00 7.08 -13.53
CA LEU A 127 12.99 8.03 -14.04
C LEU A 127 14.32 7.97 -13.26
N ASN A 128 14.31 7.48 -12.02
CA ASN A 128 15.52 7.39 -11.20
C ASN A 128 16.30 6.07 -11.36
N GLN A 129 15.71 5.01 -11.93
CA GLN A 129 16.30 3.66 -12.00
C GLN A 129 17.76 3.64 -12.55
N ASP A 130 18.02 4.37 -13.63
CA ASP A 130 19.37 4.49 -14.21
C ASP A 130 20.13 5.75 -13.75
N PHE A 131 19.44 6.66 -13.05
CA PHE A 131 20.00 7.95 -12.64
C PHE A 131 20.64 7.91 -11.26
N ASN A 132 20.07 7.09 -10.35
CA ASN A 132 20.53 6.82 -8.99
C ASN A 132 20.92 8.08 -8.20
N GLN A 133 20.11 9.14 -8.29
CA GLN A 133 20.36 10.38 -7.57
C GLN A 133 19.80 10.32 -6.14
N GLY A 134 20.68 10.30 -5.15
CA GLY A 134 20.29 10.26 -3.73
C GLY A 134 19.41 11.43 -3.28
N GLN A 135 19.56 12.62 -3.89
CA GLN A 135 18.70 13.77 -3.59
C GLN A 135 17.23 13.55 -3.99
N LEU A 136 17.01 12.88 -5.12
CA LEU A 136 15.66 12.53 -5.58
C LEU A 136 15.08 11.42 -4.69
N GLN A 137 15.89 10.42 -4.35
CA GLN A 137 15.51 9.36 -3.41
C GLN A 137 15.05 9.93 -2.07
N HIS A 138 15.81 10.83 -1.47
CA HIS A 138 15.43 11.48 -0.21
C HIS A 138 14.12 12.28 -0.34
N SER A 139 13.88 12.92 -1.49
CA SER A 139 12.64 13.65 -1.72
C SER A 139 11.43 12.71 -1.87
N MET A 140 11.62 11.54 -2.51
CA MET A 140 10.61 10.48 -2.58
C MET A 140 10.30 9.90 -1.20
N GLU A 141 11.32 9.63 -0.38
CA GLU A 141 11.16 9.16 1.01
C GLU A 141 10.33 10.17 1.84
N ARG A 142 10.61 11.47 1.71
CA ARG A 142 9.81 12.52 2.39
C ARG A 142 8.36 12.55 1.91
N LEU A 143 8.12 12.39 0.61
CA LEU A 143 6.77 12.33 0.03
C LEU A 143 6.00 11.12 0.56
N THR A 144 6.65 9.96 0.58
CA THR A 144 6.11 8.71 1.12
C THR A 144 5.74 8.84 2.59
N ALA A 145 6.65 9.33 3.43
CA ALA A 145 6.39 9.54 4.86
C ALA A 145 5.21 10.51 5.10
N THR A 146 5.14 11.61 4.34
CA THR A 146 4.04 12.59 4.46
C THR A 146 2.70 11.99 4.06
N MET A 147 2.67 11.15 3.01
CA MET A 147 1.46 10.46 2.58
C MET A 147 1.01 9.44 3.62
N GLU A 148 1.93 8.68 4.21
CA GLU A 148 1.64 7.75 5.30
C GLU A 148 1.08 8.46 6.53
N ASP A 149 1.69 9.57 6.95
CA ASP A 149 1.21 10.38 8.07
C ASP A 149 -0.22 10.90 7.83
N LEU A 150 -0.53 11.33 6.60
CA LEU A 150 -1.88 11.72 6.20
C LEU A 150 -2.85 10.54 6.34
N LEU A 151 -2.53 9.37 5.76
CA LEU A 151 -3.40 8.19 5.80
C LEU A 151 -3.61 7.68 7.21
N LEU A 152 -2.56 7.60 8.03
CA LEU A 152 -2.63 7.19 9.43
C LEU A 152 -3.42 8.17 10.28
N SER A 153 -3.26 9.48 10.06
CA SER A 153 -4.04 10.49 10.77
C SER A 153 -5.53 10.41 10.44
N LEU A 154 -5.89 10.14 9.18
CA LEU A 154 -7.28 9.94 8.76
C LEU A 154 -7.85 8.63 9.33
N ALA A 155 -7.08 7.55 9.27
CA ALA A 155 -7.43 6.25 9.83
C ALA A 155 -7.70 6.33 11.35
N LYS A 156 -6.86 7.07 12.09
CA LYS A 156 -7.08 7.35 13.51
C LYS A 156 -8.39 8.13 13.75
N GLY A 157 -8.71 9.09 12.90
CA GLY A 157 -9.98 9.80 12.93
C GLY A 157 -11.17 8.86 12.72
N ILE A 158 -11.11 7.97 11.71
CA ILE A 158 -12.14 6.96 11.42
C ILE A 158 -12.36 6.06 12.63
N LYS A 159 -11.28 5.55 13.23
CA LYS A 159 -11.35 4.68 14.40
C LYS A 159 -12.06 5.36 15.57
N GLN A 160 -11.71 6.61 15.87
CA GLN A 160 -12.31 7.38 16.97
C GLN A 160 -13.80 7.66 16.74
N ALA A 161 -14.19 7.95 15.50
CA ALA A 161 -15.58 8.20 15.13
C ALA A 161 -16.46 6.96 15.33
N ALA A 162 -15.97 5.80 14.87
CA ALA A 162 -16.70 4.55 14.96
C ALA A 162 -16.93 4.09 16.42
N HIS A 163 -15.98 4.34 17.33
CA HIS A 163 -16.14 4.03 18.76
C HIS A 163 -17.31 4.78 19.44
N GLN A 164 -17.81 5.87 18.85
CA GLN A 164 -18.82 6.74 19.46
C GLN A 164 -20.23 6.59 18.87
N GLY A 165 -20.47 5.58 18.01
CA GLY A 165 -21.81 5.32 17.46
C GLY A 165 -21.88 4.50 16.16
N GLY A 166 -20.80 3.81 15.76
CA GLY A 166 -20.79 3.00 14.53
C GLY A 166 -21.34 1.59 14.72
N SER A 167 -21.99 1.04 13.69
CA SER A 167 -22.41 -0.37 13.62
C SER A 167 -21.24 -1.35 13.43
N LYS A 168 -20.03 -0.85 13.17
CA LYS A 168 -18.83 -1.61 12.84
C LYS A 168 -17.70 -1.25 13.79
N SER A 169 -16.84 -2.22 14.14
CA SER A 169 -15.64 -1.95 14.94
C SER A 169 -14.80 -0.85 14.29
N GLY A 170 -14.39 0.14 15.09
CA GLY A 170 -13.56 1.24 14.59
C GLY A 170 -12.20 0.79 14.08
N VAL A 171 -11.69 -0.34 14.57
CA VAL A 171 -10.47 -0.96 14.06
C VAL A 171 -10.70 -1.46 12.62
N SER A 172 -11.79 -2.19 12.38
CA SER A 172 -12.11 -2.71 11.04
C SER A 172 -12.38 -1.58 10.03
N ALA A 173 -13.13 -0.55 10.41
CA ALA A 173 -13.38 0.60 9.53
C ALA A 173 -12.08 1.34 9.16
N SER A 174 -11.19 1.53 10.13
CA SER A 174 -9.86 2.13 9.92
C SER A 174 -8.98 1.24 9.03
N ALA A 175 -8.98 -0.07 9.27
CA ALA A 175 -8.18 -1.02 8.50
C ALA A 175 -8.66 -1.08 7.04
N SER A 176 -9.96 -1.15 6.79
CA SER A 176 -10.53 -1.15 5.42
C SER A 176 -10.13 0.08 4.62
N PHE A 177 -10.16 1.27 5.25
CA PHE A 177 -9.69 2.50 4.63
C PHE A 177 -8.21 2.42 4.24
N LEU A 178 -7.35 1.90 5.12
CA LEU A 178 -5.91 1.77 4.84
C LEU A 178 -5.62 0.71 3.77
N VAL A 179 -6.32 -0.44 3.79
CA VAL A 179 -6.22 -1.49 2.77
C VAL A 179 -6.51 -0.91 1.38
N ASN A 180 -7.54 -0.09 1.24
CA ASN A 180 -7.88 0.54 -0.03
C ASN A 180 -6.79 1.47 -0.55
N ASN A 181 -6.26 2.33 0.33
CA ASN A 181 -5.26 3.31 -0.07
C ASN A 181 -3.91 2.64 -0.37
N TYR A 182 -3.41 1.78 0.51
CA TYR A 182 -2.15 1.07 0.27
C TYR A 182 -2.27 0.10 -0.92
N GLY A 183 -3.40 -0.58 -1.08
CA GLY A 183 -3.66 -1.44 -2.24
C GLY A 183 -3.59 -0.68 -3.56
N SER A 184 -4.15 0.55 -3.62
CA SER A 184 -4.03 1.40 -4.81
C SER A 184 -2.58 1.78 -5.12
N VAL A 185 -1.76 2.04 -4.09
CA VAL A 185 -0.34 2.34 -4.26
C VAL A 185 0.42 1.11 -4.77
N VAL A 186 0.27 -0.04 -4.10
CA VAL A 186 0.91 -1.32 -4.49
C VAL A 186 0.56 -1.68 -5.92
N HIS A 187 -0.73 -1.65 -6.28
CA HIS A 187 -1.19 -1.98 -7.63
C HIS A 187 -0.61 -1.03 -8.69
N THR A 188 -0.52 0.27 -8.39
CA THR A 188 0.05 1.25 -9.32
C THR A 188 1.56 1.04 -9.49
N LEU A 189 2.28 0.80 -8.39
CA LEU A 189 3.72 0.58 -8.42
C LEU A 189 4.09 -0.74 -9.12
N SER A 190 3.48 -1.86 -8.72
CA SER A 190 3.75 -3.17 -9.31
C SER A 190 3.46 -3.20 -10.81
N ASN A 191 2.24 -2.83 -11.23
CA ASN A 191 1.89 -2.86 -12.65
C ASN A 191 2.68 -1.84 -13.48
N GLY A 192 2.95 -0.66 -12.90
CA GLY A 192 3.69 0.39 -13.59
C GLY A 192 5.12 -0.03 -13.88
N VAL A 193 5.78 -0.64 -12.91
CA VAL A 193 7.14 -1.16 -13.06
C VAL A 193 7.18 -2.33 -14.04
N ASP A 194 6.24 -3.26 -13.94
CA ASP A 194 6.15 -4.41 -14.87
C ASP A 194 5.93 -3.94 -16.31
N SER A 195 4.99 -3.01 -16.52
CA SER A 195 4.71 -2.41 -17.83
C SER A 195 5.94 -1.71 -18.41
N PHE A 196 6.65 -0.92 -17.60
CA PHE A 196 7.86 -0.23 -18.03
C PHE A 196 9.00 -1.20 -18.35
N SER A 197 9.18 -2.26 -17.54
CA SER A 197 10.18 -3.29 -17.79
C SER A 197 9.93 -4.03 -19.12
N SER A 198 8.66 -4.34 -19.41
CA SER A 198 8.24 -4.97 -20.66
C SER A 198 8.49 -4.05 -21.87
N PHE A 199 8.12 -2.77 -21.74
CA PHE A 199 8.37 -1.77 -22.78
C PHE A 199 9.88 -1.64 -23.08
N ASN A 200 10.72 -1.56 -22.05
CA ASN A 200 12.17 -1.48 -22.22
C ASN A 200 12.76 -2.72 -22.88
N ALA A 201 12.24 -3.91 -22.59
CA ALA A 201 12.66 -5.14 -23.25
C ALA A 201 12.35 -5.07 -24.77
N GLN A 202 11.14 -4.63 -25.15
CA GLN A 202 10.75 -4.47 -26.55
C GLN A 202 11.61 -3.44 -27.29
N VAL A 203 11.89 -2.30 -26.68
CA VAL A 203 12.75 -1.26 -27.27
C VAL A 203 14.19 -1.78 -27.48
N ARG A 204 14.72 -2.55 -26.52
CA ARG A 204 16.05 -3.17 -26.63
C ARG A 204 16.09 -4.22 -27.73
N GLU A 205 15.07 -5.06 -27.85
CA GLU A 205 14.97 -6.04 -28.93
C GLU A 205 14.94 -5.38 -30.31
N ALA A 206 14.18 -4.28 -30.45
CA ALA A 206 14.14 -3.47 -31.67
C ALA A 206 15.51 -2.81 -31.98
N ALA A 207 16.21 -2.30 -30.97
CA ALA A 207 17.53 -1.70 -31.13
C ALA A 207 18.62 -2.73 -31.47
N ASN A 208 18.55 -3.92 -30.88
CA ASN A 208 19.52 -5.01 -31.08
C ASN A 208 19.41 -5.70 -32.44
N HIS A 209 18.37 -5.43 -33.24
CA HIS A 209 18.36 -5.78 -34.67
C HIS A 209 19.36 -4.95 -35.50
N SER A 210 19.97 -3.90 -34.95
CA SER A 210 20.91 -3.03 -35.67
C SER A 210 22.37 -3.13 -35.21
N GLN A 211 22.69 -3.68 -34.04
CA GLN A 211 24.08 -3.87 -33.59
C GLN A 211 24.22 -5.13 -32.71
N ARG A 212 24.85 -6.18 -33.25
CA ARG A 212 25.46 -7.25 -32.44
C ARG A 212 26.78 -6.72 -31.90
N GLU A 213 26.81 -6.25 -30.66
CA GLU A 213 28.05 -6.27 -29.88
C GLU A 213 27.80 -6.35 -28.38
N SER A 214 28.64 -7.18 -27.77
CA SER A 214 28.71 -7.55 -26.37
C SER A 214 28.76 -6.34 -25.41
N GLN A 215 27.80 -6.26 -24.49
CA GLN A 215 28.09 -5.89 -23.10
C GLN A 215 26.97 -6.40 -22.20
N GLY A 216 27.31 -7.33 -21.30
CA GLY A 216 26.43 -7.77 -20.23
C GLY A 216 26.16 -6.62 -19.27
N GLY A 217 24.98 -6.02 -19.38
CA GLY A 217 24.46 -5.07 -18.41
C GLY A 217 23.36 -5.74 -17.60
N GLN A 218 23.61 -5.98 -16.31
CA GLN A 218 22.57 -6.17 -15.30
C GLN A 218 21.60 -4.99 -15.38
N GLY A 219 20.45 -5.17 -16.03
CA GLY A 219 19.56 -4.05 -16.33
C GLY A 219 18.10 -4.43 -16.47
N THR A 220 17.68 -5.47 -15.75
CA THR A 220 16.30 -5.97 -15.73
C THR A 220 15.74 -6.13 -14.30
N SER A 221 16.55 -5.85 -13.28
CA SER A 221 16.07 -5.82 -11.89
C SER A 221 15.65 -4.40 -11.56
N LEU A 222 14.52 -4.24 -10.86
CA LEU A 222 14.26 -3.01 -10.08
C LEU A 222 15.53 -2.67 -9.29
N ASP A 223 15.84 -1.38 -9.20
CA ASP A 223 16.84 -0.89 -8.26
C ASP A 223 16.44 -1.25 -6.83
N ASP A 224 17.44 -1.40 -5.97
CA ASP A 224 17.26 -1.85 -4.58
C ASP A 224 16.28 -0.96 -3.81
N TYR A 225 16.27 0.34 -4.10
CA TYR A 225 15.33 1.28 -3.51
C TYR A 225 13.87 0.98 -3.88
N SER A 226 13.57 0.80 -5.17
CA SER A 226 12.18 0.60 -5.61
C SER A 226 11.61 -0.73 -5.14
N LYS A 227 12.45 -1.77 -5.00
CA LYS A 227 12.03 -3.03 -4.37
C LYS A 227 11.64 -2.82 -2.92
N LYS A 228 12.51 -2.18 -2.13
CA LYS A 228 12.25 -1.87 -0.72
C LYS A 228 11.01 -1.02 -0.54
N LEU A 229 10.79 -0.06 -1.44
CA LEU A 229 9.60 0.79 -1.43
C LEU A 229 8.32 0.00 -1.71
N LEU A 230 8.35 -0.92 -2.68
CA LEU A 230 7.22 -1.80 -2.97
C LEU A 230 6.95 -2.75 -1.78
N GLU A 231 7.98 -3.43 -1.28
CA GLU A 231 7.92 -4.32 -0.12
C GLU A 231 7.32 -3.59 1.10
N HIS A 232 7.74 -2.35 1.36
CA HIS A 232 7.20 -1.53 2.44
C HIS A 232 5.69 -1.29 2.32
N PHE A 233 5.19 -0.94 1.12
CA PHE A 233 3.75 -0.77 0.91
C PHE A 233 2.98 -2.10 0.93
N GLU A 234 3.60 -3.19 0.46
CA GLU A 234 3.02 -4.55 0.54
C GLU A 234 2.90 -5.02 2.00
N ASP A 235 3.89 -4.73 2.84
CA ASP A 235 3.86 -5.01 4.28
C ASP A 235 2.76 -4.20 4.98
N LEU A 236 2.66 -2.90 4.67
CA LEU A 236 1.58 -2.05 5.17
C LEU A 236 0.20 -2.57 4.73
N TYR A 237 0.04 -2.94 3.46
CA TYR A 237 -1.19 -3.52 2.94
C TYR A 237 -1.53 -4.83 3.67
N THR A 238 -0.61 -5.78 3.71
CA THR A 238 -0.80 -7.11 4.31
C THR A 238 -1.11 -7.02 5.80
N SER A 239 -0.41 -6.16 6.52
CA SER A 239 -0.65 -5.89 7.94
C SER A 239 -2.08 -5.37 8.19
N ASN A 240 -2.55 -4.42 7.37
CA ASN A 240 -3.91 -3.89 7.49
C ASN A 240 -4.99 -4.89 7.04
N VAL A 241 -4.71 -5.72 6.03
CA VAL A 241 -5.60 -6.83 5.65
C VAL A 241 -5.74 -7.81 6.82
N SER A 242 -4.63 -8.17 7.47
CA SER A 242 -4.64 -9.04 8.65
C SER A 242 -5.46 -8.45 9.81
N LEU A 243 -5.25 -7.17 10.13
CA LEU A 243 -6.03 -6.46 11.16
C LEU A 243 -7.53 -6.44 10.83
N TYR A 244 -7.88 -6.15 9.57
CA TYR A 244 -9.25 -6.18 9.10
C TYR A 244 -9.87 -7.57 9.28
N VAL A 245 -9.19 -8.60 8.77
CA VAL A 245 -9.63 -10.00 8.82
C VAL A 245 -9.89 -10.45 10.26
N GLU A 246 -8.97 -10.18 11.18
CA GLU A 246 -9.13 -10.58 12.59
C GLU A 246 -10.36 -9.92 13.23
N GLU A 247 -10.58 -8.62 13.01
CA GLU A 247 -11.74 -7.91 13.54
C GLU A 247 -13.07 -8.43 12.95
N GLU A 248 -13.11 -8.73 11.65
CA GLU A 248 -14.30 -9.29 11.01
C GLU A 248 -14.61 -10.71 11.52
N LEU A 249 -13.58 -11.53 11.74
CA LEU A 249 -13.77 -12.88 12.28
C LEU A 249 -14.21 -12.87 13.74
N LEU A 250 -13.79 -11.89 14.55
CA LEU A 250 -14.23 -11.76 15.94
C LEU A 250 -15.75 -11.55 16.05
N VAL A 251 -16.41 -10.95 15.07
CA VAL A 251 -17.87 -10.76 15.06
C VAL A 251 -18.63 -12.10 15.07
N HIS A 252 -18.06 -13.13 14.43
CA HIS A 252 -18.70 -14.43 14.25
C HIS A 252 -18.09 -15.56 15.07
N LEU A 253 -16.80 -15.46 15.41
CA LEU A 253 -15.98 -16.55 15.93
C LEU A 253 -15.27 -16.19 17.24
N SER A 254 -15.66 -15.10 17.93
CA SER A 254 -15.02 -14.64 19.17
C SER A 254 -14.78 -15.77 20.18
N ASP A 255 -15.82 -16.57 20.45
CA ASP A 255 -15.76 -17.62 21.46
C ASP A 255 -14.82 -18.75 21.06
N MET A 256 -14.82 -19.14 19.78
CA MET A 256 -13.93 -20.16 19.25
C MET A 256 -12.48 -19.67 19.27
N ILE A 257 -12.22 -18.43 18.83
CA ILE A 257 -10.87 -17.85 18.81
C ILE A 257 -10.32 -17.73 20.24
N ALA A 258 -11.12 -17.22 21.18
CA ALA A 258 -10.73 -17.11 22.58
C ALA A 258 -10.46 -18.48 23.22
N PHE A 259 -11.30 -19.48 22.89
CA PHE A 259 -11.13 -20.85 23.35
C PHE A 259 -9.84 -21.48 22.84
N VAL A 260 -9.60 -21.43 21.52
CA VAL A 260 -8.38 -21.97 20.89
C VAL A 260 -7.13 -21.34 21.50
N LYS A 261 -7.09 -20.00 21.60
CA LYS A 261 -5.95 -19.28 22.17
C LYS A 261 -5.68 -19.66 23.63
N LYS A 262 -6.72 -19.79 24.45
CA LYS A 262 -6.60 -20.18 25.87
C LYS A 262 -6.03 -21.60 25.98
N VAL A 263 -6.64 -22.56 25.29
CA VAL A 263 -6.29 -23.98 25.45
C VAL A 263 -4.91 -24.29 24.84
N GLU A 264 -4.56 -23.71 23.70
CA GLU A 264 -3.21 -23.87 23.14
C GLU A 264 -2.12 -23.29 24.06
N GLN A 265 -2.39 -22.15 24.73
CA GLN A 265 -1.47 -21.58 25.70
C GLN A 265 -1.28 -22.52 26.90
N GLU A 266 -2.37 -23.08 27.42
CA GLU A 266 -2.35 -24.03 28.54
C GLU A 266 -1.61 -25.33 28.18
N LEU A 267 -1.85 -25.87 26.98
CA LEU A 267 -1.16 -27.05 26.45
C LEU A 267 0.34 -26.83 26.23
N THR A 268 0.74 -25.60 25.87
CA THR A 268 2.16 -25.26 25.69
C THR A 268 2.90 -25.19 27.03
N LEU A 269 2.22 -24.73 28.09
CA LEU A 269 2.79 -24.58 29.43
C LEU A 269 2.88 -25.92 30.19
N SER A 270 1.99 -26.88 29.91
CA SER A 270 1.90 -28.16 30.63
C SER A 270 2.92 -29.23 30.22
N SER A 271 3.89 -28.91 29.33
CA SER A 271 5.03 -29.80 28.98
C SER A 271 4.65 -31.26 28.66
N GLY A 272 3.47 -31.49 28.07
CA GLY A 272 3.03 -32.83 27.68
C GLY A 272 2.55 -33.74 28.82
N GLU A 273 2.47 -33.25 30.07
CA GLU A 273 1.66 -33.92 31.09
C GLU A 273 0.19 -33.62 30.79
N THR A 274 -0.60 -34.67 30.54
CA THR A 274 -2.06 -34.59 30.42
C THR A 274 -2.63 -34.11 31.75
N SER A 275 -2.64 -32.80 31.95
CA SER A 275 -3.45 -32.15 32.96
C SER A 275 -4.89 -32.61 32.72
N GLU A 276 -5.59 -33.09 33.75
CA GLU A 276 -7.01 -33.41 33.65
C GLU A 276 -7.75 -32.12 33.23
N ILE A 277 -8.06 -32.04 31.93
CA ILE A 277 -8.80 -30.92 31.37
C ILE A 277 -10.18 -30.90 32.02
N SER A 278 -10.57 -29.73 32.53
CA SER A 278 -11.78 -29.56 33.32
C SER A 278 -13.01 -30.00 32.50
N VAL A 279 -13.98 -30.63 33.18
CA VAL A 279 -15.29 -30.97 32.59
C VAL A 279 -15.94 -29.72 31.98
N GLU A 280 -15.75 -28.56 32.60
CA GLU A 280 -16.24 -27.27 32.14
C GLU A 280 -15.67 -26.87 30.77
N GLU A 281 -14.41 -27.22 30.48
CA GLU A 281 -13.75 -26.90 29.21
C GLU A 281 -14.26 -27.78 28.08
N LYS A 282 -14.57 -29.05 28.39
CA LYS A 282 -15.22 -29.97 27.44
C LYS A 282 -16.65 -29.53 27.12
N ASP A 283 -17.40 -29.08 28.12
CA ASP A 283 -18.76 -28.56 27.91
C ASP A 283 -18.74 -27.25 27.10
N ARG A 284 -17.78 -26.37 27.35
CA ARG A 284 -17.55 -25.16 26.54
C ARG A 284 -17.19 -25.51 25.10
N ALA A 285 -16.30 -26.48 24.87
CA ALA A 285 -15.95 -26.96 23.53
C ALA A 285 -17.18 -27.49 22.78
N ARG A 286 -18.04 -28.27 23.45
CA ARG A 286 -19.29 -28.78 22.88
C ARG A 286 -20.24 -27.66 22.48
N GLY A 287 -20.40 -26.65 23.34
CA GLY A 287 -21.23 -25.48 23.05
C GLY A 287 -20.76 -24.71 21.80
N ILE A 288 -19.46 -24.41 21.73
CA ILE A 288 -18.84 -23.71 20.60
C ILE A 288 -18.98 -24.52 19.31
N LEU A 289 -18.72 -25.83 19.35
CA LEU A 289 -18.83 -26.72 18.20
C LEU A 289 -20.27 -26.78 17.67
N GLY A 290 -21.25 -26.91 18.56
CA GLY A 290 -22.67 -26.92 18.21
C GLY A 290 -23.10 -25.60 17.56
N HIS A 291 -22.70 -24.46 18.13
CA HIS A 291 -22.98 -23.15 17.56
C HIS A 291 -22.36 -22.97 16.17
N PHE A 292 -21.07 -23.31 16.01
CA PHE A 292 -20.39 -23.22 14.73
C PHE A 292 -21.06 -24.13 13.68
N ARG A 293 -21.39 -25.38 14.03
CA ARG A 293 -22.07 -26.33 13.13
C ARG A 293 -23.41 -25.79 12.63
N GLY A 294 -24.15 -25.06 13.45
CA GLY A 294 -25.44 -24.47 13.08
C GLY A 294 -25.33 -23.17 12.27
N SER A 295 -24.18 -22.47 12.32
CA SER A 295 -24.05 -21.09 11.82
C SER A 295 -22.98 -20.87 10.76
N TRP A 296 -22.07 -21.82 10.53
CA TRP A 296 -20.89 -21.62 9.68
C TRP A 296 -21.20 -21.19 8.23
N GLN A 297 -22.25 -21.75 7.59
CA GLN A 297 -22.64 -21.34 6.23
C GLN A 297 -23.18 -19.90 6.22
N ALA A 298 -24.01 -19.55 7.20
CA ALA A 298 -24.55 -18.20 7.34
C ALA A 298 -23.43 -17.20 7.64
N ALA A 299 -22.46 -17.56 8.47
CA ALA A 299 -21.28 -16.74 8.77
C ALA A 299 -20.44 -16.49 7.51
N ILE A 300 -20.17 -17.52 6.69
CA ILE A 300 -19.45 -17.35 5.40
C ILE A 300 -20.22 -16.42 4.46
N GLN A 301 -21.54 -16.57 4.34
CA GLN A 301 -22.38 -15.70 3.51
C GLN A 301 -22.39 -14.26 4.00
N GLN A 302 -22.44 -14.06 5.32
CA GLN A 302 -22.39 -12.74 5.93
C GLN A 302 -21.03 -12.07 5.73
N LEU A 303 -19.93 -12.79 5.96
CA LEU A 303 -18.58 -12.31 5.68
C LEU A 303 -18.43 -11.89 4.21
N ASN A 304 -18.92 -12.72 3.28
CA ASN A 304 -18.91 -12.38 1.85
C ASN A 304 -19.68 -11.07 1.57
N LYS A 305 -20.89 -10.92 2.12
CA LYS A 305 -21.71 -9.71 1.96
C LYS A 305 -21.04 -8.48 2.56
N GLN A 306 -20.44 -8.62 3.74
CA GLN A 306 -19.81 -7.53 4.48
C GLN A 306 -18.55 -7.06 3.76
N VAL A 307 -17.62 -7.97 3.42
CA VAL A 307 -16.41 -7.65 2.64
C VAL A 307 -16.80 -6.97 1.31
N HIS A 308 -17.72 -7.53 0.53
CA HIS A 308 -18.11 -6.87 -0.72
C HIS A 308 -18.78 -5.51 -0.49
N GLY A 309 -19.52 -5.32 0.61
CA GLY A 309 -20.07 -4.03 0.98
C GLY A 309 -18.97 -2.99 1.26
N ASP A 310 -17.99 -3.37 2.07
CA ASP A 310 -16.89 -2.49 2.51
C ASP A 310 -15.94 -2.09 1.38
N TYR A 311 -15.74 -2.99 0.41
CA TYR A 311 -14.83 -2.77 -0.74
C TYR A 311 -15.56 -2.42 -2.05
N SER A 312 -16.89 -2.26 -2.02
CA SER A 312 -17.73 -2.01 -3.22
C SER A 312 -17.35 -0.75 -4.01
N SER A 313 -16.75 0.24 -3.35
CA SER A 313 -16.44 1.54 -3.96
C SER A 313 -15.08 1.63 -4.64
N VAL A 314 -14.19 0.67 -4.41
CA VAL A 314 -12.75 0.79 -4.74
C VAL A 314 -12.33 -0.19 -5.84
N SER A 315 -12.39 -1.50 -5.57
CA SER A 315 -11.97 -2.51 -6.55
C SER A 315 -12.53 -3.89 -6.21
N GLU A 316 -13.17 -4.53 -7.19
CA GLU A 316 -13.62 -5.93 -7.07
C GLU A 316 -12.46 -6.89 -6.82
N ALA A 317 -11.26 -6.59 -7.34
CA ALA A 317 -10.07 -7.42 -7.13
C ALA A 317 -9.65 -7.41 -5.65
N THR A 318 -9.58 -6.22 -5.03
CA THR A 318 -9.26 -6.08 -3.60
C THR A 318 -10.29 -6.77 -2.72
N ALA A 319 -11.59 -6.64 -3.05
CA ALA A 319 -12.66 -7.34 -2.32
C ALA A 319 -12.46 -8.86 -2.33
N LYS A 320 -12.10 -9.44 -3.49
CA LYS A 320 -11.83 -10.88 -3.64
C LYS A 320 -10.58 -11.32 -2.86
N GLU A 321 -9.51 -10.54 -2.88
CA GLU A 321 -8.29 -10.83 -2.13
C GLU A 321 -8.53 -10.81 -0.62
N VAL A 322 -9.19 -9.78 -0.11
CA VAL A 322 -9.53 -9.65 1.31
C VAL A 322 -10.50 -10.75 1.73
N LEU A 323 -11.48 -11.10 0.90
CA LEU A 323 -12.39 -12.20 1.18
C LEU A 323 -11.64 -13.54 1.24
N LYS A 324 -10.75 -13.79 0.28
CA LYS A 324 -9.90 -15.00 0.28
C LYS A 324 -9.07 -15.06 1.57
N ALA A 325 -8.45 -13.96 1.99
CA ALA A 325 -7.70 -13.89 3.25
C ALA A 325 -8.60 -14.19 4.46
N THR A 326 -9.80 -13.59 4.51
CA THR A 326 -10.79 -13.79 5.57
C THR A 326 -11.24 -15.25 5.68
N LEU A 327 -11.60 -15.87 4.56
CA LEU A 327 -12.06 -17.26 4.52
C LEU A 327 -10.93 -18.26 4.79
N THR A 328 -9.70 -17.95 4.38
CA THR A 328 -8.51 -18.75 4.70
C THR A 328 -8.25 -18.71 6.21
N GLN A 329 -8.32 -17.53 6.83
CA GLN A 329 -8.11 -17.38 8.26
C GLN A 329 -9.22 -18.04 9.09
N LEU A 330 -10.48 -17.98 8.64
CA LEU A 330 -11.58 -18.76 9.22
C LEU A 330 -11.26 -20.26 9.21
N LEU A 331 -10.79 -20.78 8.07
CA LEU A 331 -10.43 -22.19 7.92
C LEU A 331 -9.27 -22.58 8.84
N LEU A 332 -8.26 -21.71 8.99
CA LEU A 332 -7.13 -21.93 9.89
C LEU A 332 -7.56 -21.99 11.36
N TYR A 333 -8.38 -21.03 11.81
CA TYR A 333 -8.93 -21.05 13.18
C TYR A 333 -9.78 -22.29 13.44
N TYR A 334 -10.63 -22.68 12.49
CA TYR A 334 -11.44 -23.89 12.63
C TYR A 334 -10.59 -25.16 12.65
N THR A 335 -9.55 -25.25 11.82
CA THR A 335 -8.64 -26.41 11.79
C THR A 335 -7.91 -26.55 13.13
N ARG A 336 -7.42 -25.43 13.69
CA ARG A 336 -6.82 -25.41 15.04
C ARG A 336 -7.82 -25.79 16.12
N PHE A 337 -9.06 -25.30 16.04
CA PHE A 337 -10.13 -25.67 16.96
C PHE A 337 -10.41 -27.17 16.96
N VAL A 338 -10.50 -27.80 15.79
CA VAL A 338 -10.68 -29.24 15.67
C VAL A 338 -9.49 -30.00 16.23
N GLU A 339 -8.26 -29.50 16.04
CA GLU A 339 -7.06 -30.12 16.60
C GLU A 339 -7.04 -30.04 18.13
N VAL A 340 -7.41 -28.90 18.70
CA VAL A 340 -7.61 -28.75 20.15
C VAL A 340 -8.68 -29.73 20.65
N ILE A 341 -9.83 -29.83 19.97
CA ILE A 341 -10.90 -30.79 20.34
C ILE A 341 -10.37 -32.23 20.35
N LYS A 342 -9.56 -32.64 19.36
CA LYS A 342 -9.00 -34.01 19.34
C LYS A 342 -8.17 -34.33 20.58
N GLN A 343 -7.45 -33.33 21.11
CA GLN A 343 -6.60 -33.52 22.29
C GLN A 343 -7.42 -33.55 23.58
N ILE A 344 -8.45 -32.71 23.69
CA ILE A 344 -9.16 -32.51 24.96
C ILE A 344 -10.47 -33.28 25.11
N ALA A 345 -11.16 -33.54 23.99
CA ALA A 345 -12.49 -34.13 23.93
C ALA A 345 -12.68 -34.89 22.60
N PRO A 346 -11.90 -35.96 22.36
CA PRO A 346 -11.89 -36.70 21.09
C PRO A 346 -13.27 -37.24 20.70
N GLU A 347 -14.17 -37.47 21.67
CA GLU A 347 -15.55 -37.87 21.44
C GLU A 347 -16.36 -36.86 20.62
N LEU A 348 -16.05 -35.56 20.72
CA LEU A 348 -16.77 -34.49 20.03
C LEU A 348 -16.35 -34.32 18.56
N VAL A 349 -15.22 -34.91 18.14
CA VAL A 349 -14.70 -34.77 16.77
C VAL A 349 -15.70 -35.27 15.73
N LYS A 350 -16.52 -36.28 16.08
CA LYS A 350 -17.55 -36.84 15.19
C LYS A 350 -18.65 -35.84 14.84
N ASP A 351 -18.89 -34.85 15.70
CA ASP A 351 -19.90 -33.82 15.51
C ASP A 351 -19.36 -32.59 14.75
N SER A 352 -18.07 -32.60 14.39
CA SER A 352 -17.43 -31.51 13.66
C SER A 352 -17.84 -31.44 12.19
N VAL A 353 -17.92 -30.22 11.67
CA VAL A 353 -18.05 -29.97 10.23
C VAL A 353 -16.75 -30.39 9.56
N THR A 354 -16.83 -31.16 8.47
CA THR A 354 -15.62 -31.63 7.80
C THR A 354 -14.91 -30.50 7.07
N ILE A 355 -13.58 -30.46 7.14
CA ILE A 355 -12.73 -29.47 6.43
C ILE A 355 -13.06 -29.39 4.93
N PRO A 356 -13.28 -30.51 4.20
CA PRO A 356 -13.70 -30.46 2.80
C PRO A 356 -15.03 -29.73 2.57
N SER A 357 -15.99 -29.81 3.51
CA SER A 357 -17.29 -29.12 3.40
C SER A 357 -17.12 -27.61 3.48
N ILE A 358 -16.30 -27.14 4.43
CA ILE A 358 -15.99 -25.71 4.57
C ILE A 358 -15.24 -25.22 3.33
N MET A 359 -14.25 -25.97 2.85
CA MET A 359 -13.53 -25.62 1.62
C MET A 359 -14.45 -25.58 0.40
N TYR A 360 -15.40 -26.49 0.29
CA TYR A 360 -16.37 -26.48 -0.81
C TYR A 360 -17.24 -25.22 -0.78
N GLU A 361 -17.68 -24.78 0.39
CA GLU A 361 -18.44 -23.54 0.54
C GLU A 361 -17.59 -22.31 0.20
N ILE A 362 -16.34 -22.26 0.69
CA ILE A 362 -15.39 -21.17 0.38
C ILE A 362 -15.16 -21.05 -1.13
N LYS A 363 -15.06 -22.17 -1.85
CA LYS A 363 -14.87 -22.17 -3.31
C LYS A 363 -16.01 -21.53 -4.10
N LYS A 364 -17.22 -21.40 -3.53
CA LYS A 364 -18.34 -20.72 -4.20
C LYS A 364 -18.13 -19.20 -4.30
N PHE A 365 -17.25 -18.64 -3.48
CA PHE A 365 -17.00 -17.20 -3.39
C PHE A 365 -15.62 -16.80 -3.93
N ARG A 366 -14.92 -17.74 -4.59
CA ARG A 366 -13.55 -17.55 -5.09
C ARG A 366 -13.51 -17.08 -6.53
#